data_AF-A0A897MXY7-F1
#
_entry.id   AF-A0A897MXY7-F1
#
_cell.length_a   1.000
_cell.length_b   1.000
_cell.length_c   1.000
_cell.angle_alpha   90.00
_cell.angle_beta   90.00
_cell.angle_gamma   90.00
#
_symmetry.space_group_name_H-M   'P 1'
#
loop_
_entity.id
_entity.type
_entity.pdbx_description
1 polymer ?
#
loop_
_entity_poly.entity_id
_entity_poly.type
_entity_poly.pdbx_seq_one_letter_code
_entity_poly.pdbx_strand_id
1 'polypeptide(L)' 'MTALREYLQDATHDDALTQEIAAAYYDDEISLELLKSLVGAEEAANLQVLKQQLDEDFIDEAADV' A
#
# COMPACT_ATOMS: atom_id res chain seq x y z
N MET A 1 -5.67 32.02 -8.75
CA MET A 1 -4.64 31.62 -7.77
C MET A 1 -5.02 30.24 -7.23
N THR A 2 -4.52 29.18 -7.85
CA THR A 2 -4.85 27.79 -7.44
C THR A 2 -3.67 26.83 -7.47
N ALA A 3 -2.46 27.31 -7.81
CA ALA A 3 -1.27 26.46 -7.94
C ALA A 3 -0.93 25.67 -6.65
N LEU A 4 -1.18 26.24 -5.47
CA LEU A 4 -0.95 25.53 -4.20
C LEU A 4 -1.99 24.42 -3.94
N ARG A 5 -3.25 24.62 -4.34
CA ARG A 5 -4.30 23.59 -4.20
C ARG A 5 -4.09 22.48 -5.20
N GLU A 6 -3.76 22.81 -6.45
CA GLU A 6 -3.45 21.81 -7.48
C GLU A 6 -2.21 21.00 -7.10
N TYR A 7 -1.13 21.63 -6.62
CA TYR A 7 0.06 20.92 -6.14
C TYR A 7 -0.24 20.00 -4.95
N LEU A 8 -1.00 20.48 -3.97
CA LEU A 8 -1.40 19.66 -2.83
C LEU A 8 -2.32 18.52 -3.26
N GLN A 9 -3.24 18.76 -4.20
CA GLN A 9 -4.09 17.70 -4.76
C GLN A 9 -3.28 16.66 -5.50
N ASP A 10 -2.39 17.04 -6.42
CA ASP A 10 -1.52 16.10 -7.16
C ASP A 10 -0.68 15.25 -6.20
N ALA A 11 -0.03 15.89 -5.21
CA ALA A 11 0.79 15.18 -4.22
C ALA A 11 -0.05 14.23 -3.35
N THR A 12 -1.25 14.64 -2.93
CA THR A 12 -2.16 13.73 -2.21
C THR A 12 -2.82 12.69 -3.12
N HIS A 13 -2.88 12.91 -4.43
CA HIS A 13 -3.56 12.01 -5.36
C HIS A 13 -2.68 10.78 -5.67
N ASP A 14 -1.38 10.99 -5.88
CA ASP A 14 -0.42 9.87 -6.00
C ASP A 14 -0.33 9.07 -4.70
N ASP A 15 -0.31 9.74 -3.55
CA ASP A 15 -0.28 9.08 -2.24
C ASP A 15 -1.59 8.30 -1.97
N ALA A 16 -2.76 8.88 -2.33
CA ALA A 16 -4.05 8.22 -2.17
C ALA A 16 -4.19 6.99 -3.08
N LEU A 17 -3.75 7.10 -4.35
CA LEU A 17 -3.75 5.99 -5.28
C LEU A 17 -2.84 4.86 -4.80
N THR A 18 -1.65 5.20 -4.28
CA THR A 18 -0.71 4.21 -3.72
C THR A 18 -1.31 3.48 -2.52
N GLN A 19 -2.07 4.19 -1.67
CA GLN A 19 -2.77 3.58 -0.53
C GLN A 19 -3.90 2.64 -0.97
N GLU A 20 -4.68 2.99 -1.99
CA GLU A 20 -5.71 2.09 -2.54
C GLU A 20 -5.10 0.81 -3.11
N ILE A 21 -3.98 0.95 -3.83
CA ILE A 21 -3.23 -0.20 -4.37
C ILE A 21 -2.67 -1.07 -3.24
N ALA A 22 -2.11 -0.46 -2.18
CA ALA A 22 -1.59 -1.18 -1.02
C ALA A 22 -2.71 -1.95 -0.29
N ALA A 23 -3.87 -1.32 -0.08
CA ALA A 23 -5.03 -1.97 0.53
C ALA A 23 -5.47 -3.20 -0.29
N ALA A 24 -5.62 -3.06 -1.60
CA ALA A 24 -5.97 -4.17 -2.49
C ALA A 24 -4.93 -5.32 -2.44
N TYR A 25 -3.65 -5.01 -2.23
CA TYR A 25 -2.61 -6.04 -2.07
C TYR A 25 -2.66 -6.73 -0.69
N TYR A 26 -2.91 -5.99 0.38
CA TYR A 26 -3.08 -6.56 1.71
C TYR A 26 -4.29 -7.48 1.77
N ASP A 27 -5.39 -7.12 1.10
CA ASP A 27 -6.62 -7.92 1.00
C ASP A 27 -6.52 -9.08 -0.03
N ASP A 28 -5.34 -9.34 -0.60
CA ASP A 28 -5.10 -10.37 -1.63
C ASP A 28 -5.94 -10.21 -2.92
N GLU A 29 -6.49 -9.02 -3.17
CA GLU A 29 -7.27 -8.72 -4.37
C GLU A 29 -6.38 -8.58 -5.62
N ILE A 30 -5.11 -8.21 -5.43
CA ILE A 30 -4.11 -8.12 -6.51
C ILE A 30 -2.87 -8.96 -6.21
N SER A 31 -2.25 -9.50 -7.26
CA SER A 31 -1.01 -10.26 -7.15
C SER A 31 0.22 -9.35 -6.97
N LEU A 32 1.30 -9.90 -6.41
CA LEU A 32 2.59 -9.22 -6.32
C LEU A 32 3.13 -8.76 -7.69
N GLU A 33 2.85 -9.50 -8.76
CA GLU A 33 3.24 -9.09 -10.12
C GLU A 33 2.49 -7.85 -10.59
N LEU A 34 1.18 -7.78 -10.32
CA LEU A 34 0.37 -6.61 -10.62
C LEU A 34 0.81 -5.41 -9.77
N LEU A 35 1.04 -5.62 -8.47
CA LEU A 35 1.57 -4.59 -7.57
C LEU A 35 2.87 -3.98 -8.13
N LYS A 36 3.84 -4.80 -8.52
CA LYS A 36 5.12 -4.35 -9.12
C LYS A 36 4.92 -3.52 -10.38
N SER A 37 3.91 -3.84 -11.19
CA SER A 37 3.61 -3.07 -12.41
C SER A 37 2.98 -1.70 -12.13
N LEU A 38 2.32 -1.55 -10.97
CA LEU A 38 1.62 -0.33 -10.58
C LEU A 38 2.52 0.62 -9.79
N VAL A 39 3.29 0.11 -8.83
CA VAL A 39 4.11 0.94 -7.91
C VAL A 39 5.62 0.79 -8.12
N GLY A 40 6.05 -0.14 -8.96
CA GLY A 40 7.47 -0.47 -9.16
C GLY A 40 7.99 -1.54 -8.20
N ALA A 41 9.18 -2.06 -8.50
CA ALA A 41 9.73 -3.21 -7.79
C ALA A 41 10.18 -2.91 -6.35
N GLU A 42 10.69 -1.70 -6.11
CA GLU A 42 11.15 -1.26 -4.79
C GLU A 42 9.96 -1.07 -3.83
N GLU A 43 8.96 -0.29 -4.25
CA GLU A 43 7.77 -0.04 -3.45
C GLU A 43 6.97 -1.33 -3.19
N ALA A 44 6.84 -2.19 -4.20
CA ALA A 44 6.22 -3.50 -4.03
C ALA A 44 6.97 -4.39 -3.02
N ALA A 45 8.30 -4.30 -2.95
CA ALA A 45 9.08 -5.03 -1.95
C ALA A 45 8.85 -4.48 -0.53
N ASN A 46 8.76 -3.15 -0.38
CA ASN A 46 8.42 -2.51 0.89
C ASN A 46 7.04 -2.98 1.38
N LEU A 47 6.02 -2.89 0.51
CA LEU A 47 4.67 -3.33 0.81
C LEU A 47 4.59 -4.83 1.12
N GLN A 48 5.38 -5.67 0.44
CA GLN A 48 5.47 -7.10 0.73
C GLN A 48 6.02 -7.38 2.12
N VAL A 49 7.07 -6.66 2.54
CA VAL A 49 7.61 -6.79 3.90
C VAL A 49 6.60 -6.33 4.95
N LEU A 50 5.90 -5.23 4.71
CA LEU A 50 4.83 -4.76 5.60
C LEU A 50 3.70 -5.79 5.72
N LYS A 51 3.28 -6.41 4.61
CA LYS A 51 2.23 -7.45 4.63
C LYS A 51 2.64 -8.63 5.53
N GLN A 52 3.88 -9.10 5.39
CA GLN A 52 4.40 -10.19 6.23
C GLN A 52 4.42 -9.82 7.70
N GLN A 53 4.83 -8.59 8.04
CA GLN A 53 4.81 -8.11 9.43
C GLN A 53 3.38 -8.05 9.99
N LEU A 54 2.42 -7.55 9.22
CA LEU A 54 1.01 -7.53 9.63
C LEU A 54 0.47 -8.94 9.85
N ASP A 55 0.79 -9.88 8.97
CA ASP A 55 0.36 -11.28 9.11
C ASP A 55 1.02 -11.96 10.34
N GLU A 56 2.30 -11.70 10.58
CA GLU A 56 3.05 -12.23 11.74
C GLU A 56 2.56 -11.62 13.07
N ASP A 57 2.36 -10.31 13.13
CA ASP A 57 1.84 -9.59 14.31
C ASP A 57 0.36 -9.94 14.57
N PHE A 58 -0.45 -10.13 13.51
CA PHE A 58 -1.85 -10.55 13.65
C PHE A 58 -1.99 -11.95 14.25
N ILE A 59 -1.04 -12.85 13.99
CA ILE A 59 -1.02 -14.19 14.58
C ILE A 59 -0.76 -14.13 16.09
N ASP A 60 0.03 -13.18 16.58
CA ASP A 60 0.34 -13.05 18.01
C ASP A 60 -0.83 -12.43 18.80
N GLU A 61 -1.58 -11.47 18.21
CA GLU A 61 -2.78 -10.87 18.83
C GLU A 61 -3.99 -11.83 18.85
N ALA A 62 -4.14 -12.69 17.83
CA ALA A 62 -5.26 -13.64 17.75
C ALA A 62 -5.08 -14.90 18.62
N ALA A 63 -3.89 -15.14 19.16
CA ALA A 63 -3.58 -16.33 19.97
C ALA A 63 -3.99 -16.20 21.46
N ASP A 64 -4.47 -15.03 21.89
CA ASP A 64 -4.88 -14.76 23.28
C ASP A 64 -6.41 -14.51 23.38
N VAL A 65 -7.22 -15.53 23.02
CA VAL A 65 -8.67 -15.60 23.31
C VAL A 65 -9.14 -16.98 23.75
#